data_AF-A0A960PR92-F1
#
_entry.id   AF-A0A960PR92-F1
#
_cell.length_a   1.000
_cell.length_b   1.000
_cell.length_c   1.000
_cell.angle_alpha   90.00
_cell.angle_beta   90.00
_cell.angle_gamma   90.00
#
_symmetry.space_group_name_H-M   'P 1'
#
loop_
_entity.id
_entity.type
_entity.pdbx_description
1 polymer ?
#
loop_
_entity_poly.entity_id
_entity_poly.type
_entity_poly.pdbx_seq_one_letter_code
_entity_poly.pdbx_strand_id
1 'polypeptide(L)'
;IDVGINRITDREELDRLFPDDADRLATFEKRGSVLTGDVDYTAVAPRTSAITPVPGGVGPLTVTMVISNTLTASLRRQGLRLEA
;
A
#
# COMPACT_ATOMS: atom_id res chain seq x y z
N ILE A 1 -5.03 9.26 -5.98
CA ILE A 1 -5.00 8.12 -5.04
C ILE A 1 -5.13 6.90 -5.92
N ASP A 2 -4.02 6.23 -6.17
CA ASP A 2 -4.01 4.96 -6.89
C ASP A 2 -3.43 3.91 -5.93
N VAL A 3 -4.16 2.80 -5.78
CA VAL A 3 -4.12 1.94 -4.58
C VAL A 3 -3.91 0.47 -4.91
N GLY A 4 -3.68 0.15 -6.18
CA GLY A 4 -3.38 -1.20 -6.61
C GLY A 4 -2.01 -1.64 -6.12
N ILE A 5 -1.86 -2.96 -6.16
CA ILE A 5 -0.68 -3.67 -5.73
C ILE A 5 -0.18 -4.46 -6.94
N ASN A 6 1.07 -4.23 -7.30
CA ASN A 6 1.77 -4.96 -8.33
C ASN A 6 2.95 -5.72 -7.73
N ARG A 7 3.50 -6.64 -8.52
CA ARG A 7 4.72 -7.36 -8.18
C ARG A 7 5.73 -7.10 -9.27
N ILE A 8 6.91 -6.67 -8.85
CA ILE A 8 8.08 -6.65 -9.72
C ILE A 8 8.69 -8.04 -9.63
N THR A 9 8.69 -8.77 -10.75
CA THR A 9 9.29 -10.10 -10.89
C THR A 9 10.54 -10.07 -11.77
N ASP A 10 10.82 -8.92 -12.38
CA ASP A 10 11.98 -8.70 -13.24
C ASP A 10 13.05 -7.86 -12.53
N ARG A 11 14.32 -8.24 -12.69
CA ARG A 11 15.45 -7.59 -12.00
C ARG A 11 15.77 -6.21 -12.60
N GLU A 12 15.67 -6.07 -13.92
CA GLU A 12 15.94 -4.81 -14.60
C GLU A 12 14.90 -3.76 -14.21
N GLU A 13 13.64 -4.16 -14.12
CA GLU A 13 12.56 -3.30 -13.64
C GLU A 13 12.75 -2.88 -12.17
N LEU A 14 13.23 -3.78 -11.31
CA LEU A 14 13.54 -3.47 -9.92
C LEU A 14 14.62 -2.39 -9.82
N ASP A 15 15.74 -2.58 -10.52
CA ASP A 15 16.87 -1.65 -10.51
C ASP A 15 16.47 -0.29 -11.12
N ARG A 16 15.58 -0.28 -12.11
CA ARG A 16 15.04 0.95 -12.72
C ARG A 16 14.17 1.76 -11.76
N LEU A 17 13.22 1.10 -11.08
CA LEU A 17 12.24 1.77 -10.22
C LEU A 17 12.79 2.13 -8.85
N PHE A 18 13.69 1.30 -8.32
CA PHE A 18 14.26 1.42 -6.99
C PHE A 18 15.79 1.29 -7.03
N PRO A 19 16.50 2.27 -7.63
CA PRO A 19 17.95 2.24 -7.69
C PRO A 19 18.53 2.29 -6.26
N ASP A 20 19.57 1.49 -6.01
CA ASP A 20 20.29 1.40 -4.74
C ASP A 20 19.44 1.02 -3.50
N ASP A 21 18.30 0.34 -3.70
CA ASP A 21 17.44 -0.14 -2.61
C ASP A 21 17.83 -1.57 -2.17
N ALA A 22 18.77 -1.65 -1.22
CA ALA A 22 19.30 -2.92 -0.71
C ALA A 22 18.22 -3.81 -0.06
N ASP A 23 17.21 -3.22 0.58
CA ASP A 23 16.16 -3.95 1.29
C ASP A 23 15.19 -4.63 0.31
N ARG A 24 14.80 -3.91 -0.75
CA ARG A 24 13.99 -4.48 -1.84
C ARG A 24 14.77 -5.51 -2.62
N LEU A 25 16.06 -5.30 -2.87
CA LEU A 25 16.92 -6.29 -3.51
C LEU A 25 16.98 -7.59 -2.71
N ALA A 26 17.28 -7.52 -1.41
CA ALA A 26 17.31 -8.70 -0.56
C ALA A 26 15.94 -9.43 -0.53
N THR A 27 14.84 -8.67 -0.57
CA THR A 27 13.49 -9.23 -0.67
C THR A 27 13.26 -9.95 -2.00
N PHE A 28 13.70 -9.36 -3.12
CA PHE A 28 13.62 -9.95 -4.44
C PHE A 28 14.40 -11.26 -4.51
N GLU A 29 15.66 -11.26 -4.06
CA GLU A 29 16.53 -12.45 -4.06
C GLU A 29 15.93 -13.58 -3.22
N LYS A 30 15.28 -13.25 -2.10
CA LYS A 30 14.65 -14.23 -1.22
C LYS A 30 13.32 -14.78 -1.76
N ARG A 31 12.51 -13.96 -2.44
CA ARG A 31 11.11 -14.28 -2.78
C ARG A 31 10.81 -14.35 -4.28
N GLY A 32 11.78 -14.03 -5.14
CA GLY A 32 11.61 -13.87 -6.58
C GLY A 32 10.72 -12.70 -7.00
N SER A 33 10.26 -11.87 -6.05
CA SER A 33 9.42 -10.71 -6.34
C SER A 33 9.42 -9.68 -5.21
N VAL A 34 9.18 -8.42 -5.57
CA VAL A 34 8.98 -7.30 -4.64
C VAL A 34 7.59 -6.72 -4.83
N LEU A 35 6.93 -6.39 -3.72
CA LEU A 35 5.63 -5.74 -3.75
C LEU A 35 5.79 -4.24 -4.02
N THR A 36 5.03 -3.71 -4.98
CA THR A 36 5.01 -2.28 -5.31
C THR A 36 3.57 -1.81 -5.56
N GLY A 37 3.36 -0.51 -5.68
CA GLY A 37 2.08 0.10 -6.06
C GLY A 37 2.00 0.36 -7.56
N ASP A 38 0.91 0.98 -8.01
CA ASP A 38 0.73 1.43 -9.40
C ASP A 38 1.59 2.66 -9.77
N VAL A 39 2.14 3.33 -8.76
CA VAL A 39 2.86 4.60 -8.92
C VAL A 39 4.37 4.36 -8.83
N ASP A 40 5.12 4.91 -9.80
CA ASP A 40 6.57 5.09 -9.70
C ASP A 40 6.87 6.09 -8.57
N TYR A 41 7.14 5.55 -7.39
CA TYR A 41 7.31 6.32 -6.17
C TYR A 41 8.48 7.29 -6.28
N THR A 42 9.59 6.85 -6.88
CA THR A 42 10.82 7.63 -7.04
C THR A 42 10.60 8.83 -7.95
N ALA A 43 9.87 8.65 -9.06
CA ALA A 43 9.57 9.73 -9.98
C ALA A 43 8.50 10.72 -9.47
N VAL A 44 7.54 10.24 -8.67
CA VAL A 44 6.36 11.02 -8.27
C VAL A 44 6.53 11.70 -6.90
N ALA A 45 7.24 11.10 -5.94
CA ALA A 45 7.38 11.65 -4.59
C ALA A 45 7.90 13.10 -4.54
N PRO A 46 8.85 13.56 -5.39
CA PRO A 46 9.30 14.96 -5.39
C PRO A 46 8.27 15.96 -5.93
N ARG A 47 7.19 15.49 -6.58
CA ARG A 47 6.21 16.33 -7.29
C ARG A 47 4.88 16.46 -6.55
N THR A 48 4.71 15.76 -5.42
CA THR A 48 3.44 15.71 -4.70
C THR A 48 3.61 16.23 -3.26
N SER A 49 2.54 16.79 -2.70
CA SER A 49 2.52 17.23 -1.29
C SER A 49 2.32 16.09 -0.30
N ALA A 50 1.80 14.94 -0.78
CA ALA A 50 1.61 13.72 -0.02
C ALA A 50 1.61 12.52 -0.96
N ILE A 51 2.13 11.38 -0.50
CA ILE A 51 2.16 10.12 -1.24
C ILE A 51 1.99 8.96 -0.27
N THR A 52 1.23 7.94 -0.66
CA THR A 52 1.05 6.72 0.14
C THR A 52 2.04 5.65 -0.33
N PRO A 53 2.94 5.14 0.52
CA PRO A 53 3.90 4.13 0.12
C PRO A 53 3.23 2.78 -0.12
N VAL A 54 3.84 1.95 -0.97
CA VAL A 54 3.48 0.54 -1.10
C VAL A 54 4.76 -0.29 -0.98
N PRO A 55 4.84 -1.25 -0.05
CA PRO A 55 3.85 -1.56 0.99
C PRO A 55 3.72 -0.46 2.06
N GLY A 56 2.70 -0.58 2.92
CA GLY A 56 2.57 0.24 4.14
C GLY A 56 1.64 1.45 4.06
N GLY A 57 1.00 1.69 2.91
CA GLY A 57 0.05 2.79 2.73
C GLY A 57 -1.40 2.41 3.07
N VAL A 58 -2.23 2.29 2.06
CA VAL A 58 -3.70 2.16 2.20
C VAL A 58 -4.17 0.79 2.70
N GLY A 59 -3.40 -0.27 2.51
CA GLY A 59 -3.79 -1.64 2.86
C GLY A 59 -4.29 -1.81 4.31
N PRO A 60 -3.52 -1.37 5.32
CA PRO A 60 -3.96 -1.38 6.72
C PRO A 60 -5.27 -0.59 6.96
N LEU A 61 -5.42 0.58 6.35
CA LEU A 61 -6.63 1.38 6.49
C LEU A 61 -7.85 0.71 5.86
N THR A 62 -7.68 -0.03 4.76
CA THR A 62 -8.77 -0.81 4.16
C THR A 62 -9.32 -1.83 5.16
N VAL A 63 -8.44 -2.56 5.86
CA VAL A 63 -8.85 -3.52 6.90
C VAL A 63 -9.57 -2.81 8.05
N THR A 64 -8.98 -1.72 8.56
CA THR A 64 -9.60 -0.91 9.62
C THR A 64 -10.98 -0.39 9.22
N MET A 65 -11.14 0.07 7.98
CA MET A 65 -12.42 0.61 7.50
C MET A 65 -13.47 -0.48 7.30
N VAL A 66 -13.09 -1.68 6.86
CA VAL A 66 -14.02 -2.82 6.84
C VAL A 66 -14.54 -3.12 8.25
N ILE A 67 -13.65 -3.15 9.25
CA ILE A 67 -14.04 -3.38 10.65
C ILE A 67 -14.93 -2.24 11.17
N SER A 68 -14.53 -0.99 10.95
CA SER A 68 -15.27 0.21 11.38
C SER A 68 -16.67 0.25 10.76
N ASN A 69 -16.79 -0.04 9.46
CA ASN A 69 -18.06 -0.08 8.76
C ASN A 69 -18.94 -1.23 9.27
N THR A 70 -18.35 -2.40 9.56
CA THR A 70 -19.05 -3.55 10.13
C THR A 70 -19.60 -3.24 11.51
N LEU A 71 -18.80 -2.64 12.38
CA LEU A 71 -19.23 -2.21 13.71
C LEU A 71 -20.36 -1.18 13.62
N THR A 72 -20.19 -0.17 12.78
CA THR A 72 -21.22 0.86 12.53
C THR A 72 -22.53 0.25 12.04
N ALA A 73 -22.48 -0.71 11.11
CA ALA A 73 -23.66 -1.40 10.62
C ALA A 73 -24.34 -2.24 11.71
N SER A 74 -23.57 -2.92 12.56
CA SER A 74 -24.08 -3.69 13.69
C SER A 74 -24.81 -2.79 14.70
N LEU A 75 -24.20 -1.67 15.09
CA LEU A 75 -24.81 -0.71 16.02
C LEU A 75 -26.09 -0.11 15.45
N ARG A 76 -26.10 0.27 14.16
CA ARG A 76 -27.31 0.76 13.48
C ARG A 76 -28.45 -0.25 13.51
N ARG A 77 -28.17 -1.55 13.34
CA ARG A 77 -29.18 -2.61 13.46
C ARG A 77 -29.77 -2.73 14.87
N GLN A 78 -29.03 -2.30 15.89
CA GLN A 78 -29.45 -2.28 17.29
C GLN A 78 -30.06 -0.94 17.71
N GLY A 79 -30.19 0.03 16.81
CA GLY A 79 -30.66 1.39 17.13
C GLY A 79 -29.64 2.25 17.88
N LEU A 80 -28.37 1.83 17.92
CA LEU A 80 -27.27 2.54 18.58
C LEU A 80 -26.43 3.34 17.58
N ARG A 81 -25.71 4.36 18.05
CA ARG A 81 -24.72 5.12 17.27
C ARG A 81 -23.37 5.16 17.98
N LEU A 82 -22.30 5.19 17.18
CA LEU A 82 -20.97 5.52 17.67
C LEU A 82 -20.95 7.02 18.01
N GLU A 83 -20.43 7.35 19.20
CA GLU A 83 -20.01 8.71 19.50
C GLU A 83 -18.58 8.90 18.99
N ALA A 84 -18.32 10.08 18.45
CA ALA A 84 -17.05 10.44 17.81
C ALA A 84 -16.09 11.08 18.81
#